data_AF-A0AAD9B5U6-F1
#
_entry.id   AF-A0AAD9B5U6-F1
#
_cell.length_a   1.000
_cell.length_b   1.000
_cell.length_c   1.000
_cell.angle_alpha   90.00
_cell.angle_beta   90.00
_cell.angle_gamma   90.00
#
_symmetry.space_group_name_H-M   'P 1'
#
loop_
_entity.id
_entity.type
_entity.pdbx_description
1 polymer ?
#
loop_
_entity_poly.entity_id
_entity_poly.type
_entity_poly.pdbx_seq_one_letter_code
_entity_poly.pdbx_strand_id
1 'polypeptide(L)'
;MARHYSTQEALEIIMHLRGWLLILLLARSLIPGPTHYAVARICDPASSFALLLMEDILQHIVSMTNLHGRRSIAEWRDMDTEELQAYVGLLILAGVYRSKNESTLSLWSEKSGWSIFRATMSHKRFHQISRTLRFDDKLSRPRRRDDKLAAFRKVWDMCAPPADAVQAIQ
;
A
#
# COMPACT_ATOMS: atom_id res chain seq x y z
N MET A 1 15.87 10.84 51.77
CA MET A 1 15.41 9.45 51.91
C MET A 1 15.74 8.71 50.62
N ALA A 2 16.86 7.99 50.58
CA ALA A 2 17.26 7.21 49.41
C ALA A 2 16.42 5.93 49.37
N ARG A 3 15.67 5.70 48.29
CA ARG A 3 14.99 4.40 48.09
C ARG A 3 16.08 3.36 47.87
N HIS A 4 16.21 2.42 48.81
CA HIS A 4 16.97 1.20 48.58
C HIS A 4 16.19 0.35 47.58
N TYR A 5 16.64 0.35 46.32
CA TYR A 5 16.14 -0.57 45.31
C TYR A 5 16.64 -1.98 45.64
N SER A 6 15.76 -2.98 45.53
CA SER A 6 16.19 -4.37 45.71
C SER A 6 17.11 -4.79 44.55
N THR A 7 17.98 -5.76 44.79
CA THR A 7 18.86 -6.32 43.76
C THR A 7 18.08 -6.83 42.54
N GLN A 8 16.85 -7.30 42.73
CA GLN A 8 15.96 -7.77 41.65
C GLN A 8 15.49 -6.61 40.75
N GLU A 9 15.04 -5.50 41.33
CA GLU A 9 14.59 -4.31 40.58
C GLU A 9 15.73 -3.67 39.80
N ALA A 10 16.94 -3.66 40.37
CA ALA A 10 18.14 -3.18 39.69
C ALA A 10 18.48 -4.06 38.46
N LEU A 11 18.32 -5.38 38.56
CA LEU A 11 18.55 -6.30 37.43
C LEU A 11 17.51 -6.12 36.33
N GLU A 12 16.23 -5.93 36.65
CA GLU A 12 15.19 -5.66 35.65
C GLU A 12 15.43 -4.34 34.89
N ILE A 13 15.83 -3.28 35.60
CA ILE A 13 16.19 -2.00 34.98
C ILE A 13 17.41 -2.18 34.06
N ILE A 14 18.44 -2.92 34.48
CA ILE A 14 19.64 -3.17 33.67
C ILE A 14 19.29 -4.01 32.43
N MET A 15 18.44 -5.03 32.55
CA MET A 15 17.99 -5.83 31.39
C MET A 15 17.18 -5.01 30.40
N HIS A 16 16.28 -4.15 30.89
CA HIS A 16 15.52 -3.23 30.06
C HIS A 16 16.46 -2.25 29.35
N LEU A 17 17.35 -1.57 30.09
CA LEU A 17 18.34 -0.64 29.52
C LEU A 17 19.29 -1.31 28.53
N ARG A 18 19.69 -2.57 28.75
CA ARG A 18 20.48 -3.37 27.79
C ARG A 18 19.68 -3.68 26.54
N GLY A 19 18.40 -4.02 26.65
CA GLY A 19 17.52 -4.20 25.50
C GLY A 19 17.38 -2.92 24.66
N TRP A 20 17.14 -1.78 25.32
CA TRP A 20 17.06 -0.48 24.65
C TRP A 20 18.41 -0.02 24.07
N LEU A 21 19.53 -0.30 24.74
CA LEU A 21 20.86 -0.03 24.23
C LEU A 21 21.18 -0.91 23.01
N LEU A 22 20.76 -2.17 23.01
CA LEU A 22 20.90 -3.07 21.87
C LEU A 22 20.08 -2.57 20.67
N ILE A 23 18.84 -2.14 20.91
CA ILE A 23 17.98 -1.53 19.87
C ILE A 23 18.61 -0.24 19.33
N LEU A 24 19.16 0.61 20.18
CA LEU A 24 19.83 1.86 19.77
C LEU A 24 21.14 1.59 18.99
N LEU A 25 21.88 0.55 19.36
CA LEU A 25 23.10 0.13 18.65
C LEU A 25 22.76 -0.51 17.29
N LEU A 26 21.71 -1.31 17.20
CA LEU A 26 21.19 -1.88 15.96
C LEU A 26 20.56 -0.81 15.03
N ALA A 27 19.91 0.21 15.60
CA ALA A 27 19.41 1.34 14.83
C ALA A 27 20.54 2.18 14.22
N ARG A 28 21.72 2.20 14.86
CA ARG A 28 22.92 2.89 14.35
C ARG A 28 23.62 2.17 13.20
N SER A 29 23.41 0.85 13.02
CA SER A 29 23.95 0.08 11.90
C SER A 29 23.08 0.13 10.63
N LEU A 30 21.90 0.73 10.70
CA LEU A 30 21.07 0.99 9.52
C LEU A 30 21.65 2.17 8.74
N ILE A 31 22.28 1.89 7.60
CA ILE A 31 22.69 2.92 6.66
C ILE A 31 21.42 3.50 6.04
N PRO A 32 21.09 4.79 6.26
CA PRO A 32 19.92 5.41 5.67
C PRO A 32 20.09 5.48 4.15
N GLY A 33 19.11 4.97 3.40
CA GLY A 33 19.15 4.97 1.95
C GLY A 33 18.29 3.86 1.34
N PRO A 34 18.14 3.84 0.01
CA PRO A 34 17.51 2.73 -0.68
C PRO A 34 18.30 1.44 -0.41
N THR A 35 17.57 0.35 -0.18
CA THR A 35 18.20 -0.97 0.00
C THR A 35 18.92 -1.39 -1.28
N HIS A 36 19.92 -2.27 -1.16
CA HIS A 36 20.59 -2.85 -2.33
C HIS A 36 19.58 -3.50 -3.30
N TYR A 37 18.52 -4.12 -2.76
CA TYR A 37 17.42 -4.67 -3.53
C TYR A 37 16.74 -3.62 -4.44
N ALA A 38 16.48 -2.42 -3.90
CA ALA A 38 15.86 -1.32 -4.63
C ALA A 38 16.83 -0.72 -5.65
N VAL A 39 18.09 -0.44 -5.26
CA VAL A 39 19.11 0.11 -6.17
C VAL A 39 19.32 -0.80 -7.39
N ALA A 40 19.31 -2.12 -7.21
CA ALA A 40 19.48 -3.08 -8.31
C ALA A 40 18.30 -3.16 -9.29
N ARG A 41 17.12 -2.63 -8.92
CA ARG A 41 15.87 -2.78 -9.70
C ARG A 41 15.28 -1.45 -10.17
N ILE A 42 15.72 -0.32 -9.61
CA ILE A 42 15.26 1.01 -10.03
C ILE A 42 16.20 1.54 -11.11
N CYS A 43 15.70 1.66 -12.34
CA CYS A 43 16.40 2.32 -13.46
C CYS A 43 15.74 3.63 -13.89
N ASP A 44 14.47 3.84 -13.53
CA ASP A 44 13.64 4.97 -13.94
C ASP A 44 12.47 5.20 -12.94
N PRO A 45 11.77 6.34 -13.00
CA PRO A 45 10.65 6.60 -12.10
C PRO A 45 9.56 5.52 -12.10
N ALA A 46 9.22 4.92 -13.24
CA ALA A 46 8.20 3.87 -13.31
C ALA A 46 8.66 2.59 -12.59
N SER A 47 9.92 2.17 -12.78
CA SER A 47 10.49 1.04 -12.04
C SER A 47 10.50 1.26 -10.52
N SER A 48 10.66 2.52 -10.06
CA SER A 48 10.54 2.86 -8.64
C SER A 48 9.13 2.67 -8.09
N PHE A 49 8.10 3.02 -8.88
CA PHE A 49 6.69 2.80 -8.50
C PHE A 49 6.31 1.33 -8.55
N ALA A 50 6.85 0.55 -9.50
CA ALA A 50 6.62 -0.88 -9.60
C ALA A 50 7.13 -1.66 -8.37
N LEU A 51 8.18 -1.16 -7.69
CA LEU A 51 8.62 -1.74 -6.43
C LEU A 51 7.67 -1.47 -5.26
N LEU A 52 6.95 -0.35 -5.28
CA LEU A 52 5.95 -0.01 -4.27
C LEU A 52 4.62 -0.76 -4.50
N LEU A 53 4.28 -0.99 -5.76
CA LEU A 53 3.10 -1.72 -6.20
C LEU A 53 3.54 -3.01 -6.88
N MET A 54 4.09 -3.92 -6.06
CA MET A 54 4.57 -5.21 -6.55
C MET A 54 3.50 -5.92 -7.40
N GLU A 55 3.96 -6.62 -8.44
CA GLU A 55 3.10 -7.31 -9.40
C GLU A 55 2.06 -8.21 -8.71
N ASP A 56 2.46 -8.93 -7.66
CA ASP A 56 1.57 -9.80 -6.88
C ASP A 56 0.42 -9.02 -6.21
N ILE A 57 0.70 -7.81 -5.72
CA ILE A 57 -0.32 -6.94 -5.11
C ILE A 57 -1.31 -6.46 -6.18
N LEU A 58 -0.81 -6.03 -7.33
CA LEU A 58 -1.63 -5.60 -8.45
C LEU A 58 -2.55 -6.73 -8.92
N GLN A 59 -2.00 -7.93 -9.13
CA GLN A 59 -2.75 -9.11 -9.54
C GLN A 59 -3.82 -9.48 -8.51
N HIS A 60 -3.50 -9.42 -7.21
CA HIS A 60 -4.47 -9.67 -6.16
C HIS A 60 -5.61 -8.65 -6.16
N ILE A 61 -5.31 -7.36 -6.29
CA ILE A 61 -6.32 -6.29 -6.38
C ILE A 61 -7.21 -6.47 -7.61
N VAL A 62 -6.61 -6.78 -8.76
CA VAL A 62 -7.35 -7.06 -10.01
C VAL A 62 -8.31 -8.23 -9.81
N SER A 63 -7.83 -9.34 -9.22
CA SER A 63 -8.64 -10.53 -8.96
C SER A 63 -9.85 -10.22 -8.06
N MET A 64 -9.62 -9.53 -6.94
CA MET A 64 -10.70 -9.18 -5.99
C MET A 64 -11.67 -8.15 -6.58
N THR A 65 -11.16 -7.18 -7.33
CA THR A 65 -11.97 -6.15 -8.00
C THR A 65 -12.85 -6.76 -9.08
N ASN A 66 -12.31 -7.65 -9.92
CA ASN A 66 -13.09 -8.36 -10.93
C ASN A 66 -14.15 -9.28 -10.33
N LEU A 67 -13.79 -10.01 -9.27
CA LEU A 67 -14.74 -10.83 -8.53
C LEU A 67 -15.93 -10.01 -8.02
N HIS A 68 -15.68 -8.83 -7.47
CA HIS A 68 -16.72 -7.93 -7.01
C HIS A 68 -17.49 -7.28 -8.17
N GLY A 69 -16.80 -6.87 -9.23
CA GLY A 69 -17.37 -6.25 -10.42
C GLY A 69 -18.41 -7.15 -11.09
N ARG A 70 -18.05 -8.42 -11.34
CA ARG A 70 -18.96 -9.43 -11.90
C ARG A 70 -20.23 -9.65 -11.07
N ARG A 71 -20.18 -9.42 -9.76
CA ARG A 71 -21.32 -9.55 -8.84
C ARG A 71 -22.18 -8.28 -8.73
N SER A 72 -21.65 -7.12 -9.08
CA SER A 72 -22.25 -5.82 -8.74
C SER A 72 -22.63 -4.96 -9.96
N ILE A 73 -22.10 -5.25 -11.14
CA ILE A 73 -22.35 -4.50 -12.37
C ILE A 73 -22.73 -5.47 -13.48
N ALA A 74 -23.90 -5.27 -14.09
CA ALA A 74 -24.46 -6.18 -15.10
C ALA A 74 -23.55 -6.37 -16.33
N GLU A 75 -22.92 -5.30 -16.81
CA GLU A 75 -22.00 -5.31 -17.95
C GLU A 75 -20.56 -5.07 -17.48
N TRP A 76 -20.12 -5.83 -16.47
CA TRP A 76 -18.74 -5.73 -16.00
C TRP A 76 -17.77 -6.31 -17.03
N ARG A 77 -16.86 -5.45 -17.52
CA ARG A 77 -15.65 -5.88 -18.21
C ARG A 77 -14.54 -6.09 -17.19
N ASP A 78 -13.96 -7.28 -17.20
CA ASP A 78 -12.80 -7.58 -16.36
C ASP A 78 -11.64 -6.60 -16.68
N MET A 79 -11.00 -6.17 -15.60
CA MET A 79 -9.81 -5.33 -15.58
C MET A 79 -8.56 -6.21 -15.62
N ASP A 80 -7.49 -5.70 -16.22
CA ASP A 80 -6.14 -6.25 -16.13
C ASP A 80 -5.22 -5.35 -15.29
N THR A 81 -3.98 -5.78 -15.08
CA THR A 81 -3.00 -5.03 -14.28
C THR A 81 -2.62 -3.70 -14.94
N GLU A 82 -2.58 -3.63 -16.27
CA GLU A 82 -2.32 -2.39 -17.01
C GLU A 82 -3.42 -1.35 -16.79
N GLU A 83 -4.69 -1.75 -16.82
CA GLU A 83 -5.82 -0.86 -16.55
C GLU A 83 -5.84 -0.41 -15.08
N LEU A 84 -5.46 -1.28 -14.14
CA LEU A 84 -5.28 -0.88 -12.74
C LEU A 84 -4.14 0.13 -12.59
N GLN A 85 -3.01 -0.08 -13.26
CA GLN A 85 -1.88 0.86 -13.27
C GLN A 85 -2.28 2.21 -13.85
N ALA A 86 -3.01 2.22 -14.97
CA ALA A 86 -3.57 3.43 -15.57
C ALA A 86 -4.49 4.17 -14.58
N TYR A 87 -5.36 3.43 -13.87
CA TYR A 87 -6.23 3.98 -12.84
C TYR A 87 -5.42 4.64 -11.70
N VAL A 88 -4.41 3.94 -11.17
CA VAL A 88 -3.54 4.46 -10.10
C VAL A 88 -2.75 5.68 -10.60
N GLY A 89 -2.25 5.65 -11.83
CA GLY A 89 -1.58 6.79 -12.46
C GLY A 89 -2.45 8.04 -12.51
N LEU A 90 -3.75 7.89 -12.84
CA LEU A 90 -4.70 9.01 -12.81
C LEU A 90 -4.97 9.52 -11.38
N LEU A 91 -4.97 8.65 -10.37
CA LEU A 91 -5.09 9.08 -8.96
C LEU A 91 -3.87 9.89 -8.51
N ILE A 92 -2.66 9.45 -8.87
CA ILE A 92 -1.41 10.18 -8.58
C ILE A 92 -1.45 11.54 -9.26
N LEU A 93 -1.84 11.58 -10.54
CA LEU A 93 -1.92 12.80 -11.32
C LEU A 93 -2.95 13.80 -10.77
N ALA A 94 -4.12 13.32 -10.35
CA ALA A 94 -5.11 14.16 -9.67
C ALA A 94 -4.55 14.76 -8.36
N GLY A 95 -3.70 14.02 -7.65
CA GLY A 95 -2.96 14.51 -6.50
C GLY A 95 -1.96 15.63 -6.86
N VAL A 96 -1.21 15.46 -7.95
CA VAL A 96 -0.26 16.47 -8.47
C VAL A 96 -0.96 17.78 -8.81
N TYR A 97 -2.14 17.71 -9.45
CA TYR A 97 -2.95 18.88 -9.75
C TYR A 97 -3.66 19.49 -8.53
N ARG A 98 -3.48 18.91 -7.34
CA ARG A 98 -4.13 19.33 -6.08
C ARG A 98 -5.66 19.36 -6.18
N SER A 99 -6.22 18.55 -7.07
CA SER A 99 -7.64 18.50 -7.43
C SER A 99 -8.52 17.80 -6.39
N LYS A 100 -8.10 17.77 -5.11
CA LYS A 100 -8.80 17.07 -4.02
C LYS A 100 -10.25 17.53 -3.80
N ASN A 101 -10.57 18.77 -4.20
CA ASN A 101 -11.89 19.37 -4.08
C ASN A 101 -12.56 19.59 -5.45
N GLU A 102 -11.96 19.11 -6.53
CA GLU A 102 -12.54 19.20 -7.87
C GLU A 102 -13.40 17.96 -8.14
N SER A 103 -14.52 18.16 -8.83
CA SER A 103 -15.31 17.03 -9.28
C SER A 103 -14.50 16.24 -10.32
N THR A 104 -14.61 14.91 -10.29
CA THR A 104 -14.02 14.06 -11.33
C THR A 104 -14.59 14.40 -12.72
N LEU A 105 -15.82 14.91 -12.79
CA LEU A 105 -16.40 15.44 -14.02
C LEU A 105 -15.62 16.64 -14.58
N SER A 106 -15.13 17.53 -13.72
CA SER A 106 -14.29 18.68 -14.14
C SER A 106 -12.97 18.19 -14.73
N LEU A 107 -12.32 17.21 -14.09
CA LEU A 107 -11.07 16.63 -14.57
C LEU A 107 -11.20 15.99 -15.97
N TRP A 108 -12.36 15.42 -16.26
CA TRP A 108 -12.68 14.82 -17.56
C TRP A 108 -13.37 15.77 -18.55
N SER A 109 -13.66 17.01 -18.17
CA SER A 109 -14.37 18.00 -19.00
C SER A 109 -13.65 18.29 -20.31
N GLU A 110 -14.35 18.25 -21.44
CA GLU A 110 -13.78 18.57 -22.75
C GLU A 110 -13.21 19.99 -22.83
N LYS A 111 -13.86 20.94 -22.17
CA LYS A 111 -13.53 22.37 -22.25
C LYS A 111 -12.44 22.80 -21.27
N SER A 112 -12.45 22.21 -20.08
CA SER A 112 -11.68 22.70 -18.93
C SER A 112 -10.90 21.62 -18.19
N GLY A 113 -11.11 20.35 -18.56
CA GLY A 113 -10.41 19.21 -17.98
C GLY A 113 -9.10 18.93 -18.70
N TRP A 114 -8.29 18.06 -18.10
CA TRP A 114 -6.98 17.72 -18.67
C TRP A 114 -7.14 16.59 -19.68
N SER A 115 -6.64 16.79 -20.90
CA SER A 115 -6.76 15.84 -22.00
C SER A 115 -6.23 14.44 -21.64
N ILE A 116 -5.19 14.38 -20.80
CA ILE A 116 -4.57 13.15 -20.32
C ILE A 116 -5.54 12.22 -19.57
N PHE A 117 -6.50 12.74 -18.81
CA PHE A 117 -7.49 11.90 -18.13
C PHE A 117 -8.36 11.14 -19.14
N ARG A 118 -8.89 11.86 -20.14
CA ARG A 118 -9.71 11.26 -21.20
C ARG A 118 -8.91 10.35 -22.13
N ALA A 119 -7.67 10.72 -22.43
CA ALA A 119 -6.78 9.93 -23.27
C ALA A 119 -6.40 8.59 -22.60
N THR A 120 -6.33 8.57 -21.25
CA THR A 120 -5.98 7.37 -20.49
C THR A 120 -7.18 6.45 -20.28
N MET A 121 -8.33 6.98 -19.83
CA MET A 121 -9.56 6.19 -19.72
C MET A 121 -10.82 7.06 -19.75
N SER A 122 -11.96 6.47 -20.11
CA SER A 122 -13.24 7.16 -20.01
C SER A 122 -13.62 7.45 -18.55
N HIS A 123 -14.32 8.55 -18.31
CA HIS A 123 -14.86 8.89 -16.98
C HIS A 123 -15.77 7.79 -16.43
N LYS A 124 -16.60 7.18 -17.31
CA LYS A 124 -17.47 6.04 -16.98
C LYS A 124 -16.64 4.87 -16.44
N ARG A 125 -15.55 4.50 -17.10
CA ARG A 125 -14.70 3.38 -16.66
C ARG A 125 -13.99 3.71 -15.34
N PHE A 126 -13.41 4.91 -15.21
CA PHE A 126 -12.82 5.37 -13.95
C PHE A 126 -13.81 5.27 -12.78
N HIS A 127 -15.06 5.68 -13.00
CA HIS A 127 -16.10 5.62 -11.98
C HIS A 127 -16.54 4.19 -11.66
N GLN A 128 -16.66 3.31 -12.66
CA GLN A 128 -16.92 1.89 -12.44
C GLN A 128 -15.85 1.26 -11.55
N ILE A 129 -14.57 1.46 -11.90
CA ILE A 129 -13.41 0.96 -11.15
C ILE A 129 -13.43 1.49 -9.71
N SER A 130 -13.62 2.80 -9.53
CA SER A 130 -13.64 3.41 -8.20
C SER A 130 -14.70 2.82 -7.27
N ARG A 131 -15.83 2.34 -7.81
CA ARG A 131 -16.90 1.71 -7.04
C ARG A 131 -16.64 0.24 -6.75
N THR A 132 -15.96 -0.45 -7.66
CA THR A 132 -15.73 -1.90 -7.58
C THR A 132 -14.40 -2.30 -6.99
N LEU A 133 -13.45 -1.37 -6.81
CA LEU A 133 -12.12 -1.63 -6.25
C LEU A 133 -12.23 -2.37 -4.90
N ARG A 134 -11.65 -3.57 -4.82
CA ARG A 134 -11.62 -4.40 -3.60
C ARG A 134 -10.23 -4.99 -3.38
N PHE A 135 -9.94 -5.28 -2.12
CA PHE A 135 -8.70 -5.92 -1.67
C PHE A 135 -8.96 -7.31 -1.04
N ASP A 136 -10.22 -7.68 -0.85
CA ASP A 136 -10.69 -8.94 -0.28
C ASP A 136 -11.97 -9.45 -0.96
N ASP A 137 -12.28 -10.74 -0.78
CA ASP A 137 -13.63 -11.25 -1.01
C ASP A 137 -14.45 -11.10 0.29
N LYS A 138 -15.37 -10.13 0.28
CA LYS A 138 -16.27 -9.87 1.40
C LYS A 138 -17.08 -11.10 1.84
N LEU A 139 -17.36 -12.04 0.94
CA LEU A 139 -18.17 -13.23 1.24
C LEU A 139 -17.37 -14.34 1.94
N SER A 140 -16.05 -14.42 1.70
CA SER A 140 -15.18 -15.40 2.38
C SER A 140 -14.64 -14.88 3.71
N ARG A 141 -14.75 -13.57 3.97
CA ARG A 141 -14.18 -12.94 5.15
C ARG A 141 -14.89 -13.39 6.45
N PRO A 142 -14.13 -13.80 7.48
CA PRO A 142 -14.67 -14.03 8.83
C PRO A 142 -15.38 -12.79 9.38
N ARG A 143 -16.23 -12.97 10.40
CA ARG A 143 -16.88 -11.83 11.06
C ARG A 143 -15.84 -10.84 11.56
N ARG A 144 -16.06 -9.55 11.28
CA ARG A 144 -15.18 -8.39 11.57
C ARG A 144 -14.82 -8.18 13.06
N ARG A 145 -15.23 -9.07 13.97
CA ARG A 145 -15.08 -8.83 15.42
C ARG A 145 -13.62 -8.74 15.85
N ASP A 146 -12.72 -9.47 15.19
CA ASP A 146 -11.35 -9.64 15.69
C ASP A 146 -10.31 -8.85 14.90
N ASP A 147 -10.52 -8.59 13.61
CA ASP A 147 -9.60 -7.79 12.77
C ASP A 147 -10.33 -6.66 12.03
N LYS A 148 -10.11 -5.42 12.48
CA LYS A 148 -10.66 -4.21 11.84
C LYS A 148 -10.07 -3.95 10.45
N LEU A 149 -8.85 -4.43 10.19
CA LEU A 149 -8.16 -4.29 8.90
C LEU A 149 -8.41 -5.49 7.96
N ALA A 150 -9.28 -6.43 8.32
CA ALA A 150 -9.49 -7.67 7.57
C ALA A 150 -9.82 -7.44 6.08
N ALA A 151 -10.39 -6.29 5.71
CA ALA A 151 -10.67 -5.94 4.32
C ALA A 151 -9.42 -5.61 3.48
N PHE A 152 -8.31 -5.24 4.11
CA PHE A 152 -7.06 -4.83 3.47
C PHE A 152 -5.86 -5.69 3.93
N ARG A 153 -6.05 -6.52 4.96
CA ARG A 153 -5.02 -7.32 5.63
C ARG A 153 -4.09 -8.04 4.66
N LYS A 154 -4.65 -8.74 3.67
CA LYS A 154 -3.87 -9.50 2.70
C LYS A 154 -2.88 -8.62 1.93
N VAL A 155 -3.31 -7.45 1.48
CA VAL A 155 -2.45 -6.49 0.78
C VAL A 155 -1.42 -5.88 1.73
N TRP A 156 -1.82 -5.56 2.98
CA TRP A 156 -0.88 -5.09 3.99
C TRP A 156 0.24 -6.09 4.26
N ASP A 157 -0.09 -7.37 4.40
CA ASP A 157 0.88 -8.43 4.68
C ASP A 157 1.79 -8.69 3.46
N MET A 158 1.32 -8.47 2.23
CA MET A 158 2.16 -8.50 1.03
C MET A 158 3.16 -7.34 0.97
N CYS A 159 2.79 -6.17 1.50
CA CYS A 159 3.70 -5.02 1.61
C CYS A 159 4.73 -5.18 2.73
N ALA A 160 4.47 -6.05 3.71
CA ALA A 160 5.41 -6.30 4.79
C ALA A 160 6.64 -7.04 4.22
N PRO A 161 7.87 -6.62 4.56
CA PRO A 161 9.04 -7.38 4.18
C PRO A 161 8.94 -8.81 4.72
N PRO A 162 9.39 -9.84 3.97
CA PRO A 162 9.44 -11.21 4.48
C PRO A 162 10.23 -11.20 5.80
N ALA A 163 9.81 -12.02 6.78
CA ALA A 163 10.38 -12.02 8.12
C ALA A 163 11.92 -12.22 8.12
N ASP A 164 12.40 -12.90 7.09
CA ASP A 164 13.79 -13.23 6.76
C ASP A 164 14.58 -12.01 6.22
N ALA A 165 13.93 -10.98 5.68
CA ALA A 165 14.59 -9.72 5.32
C ALA A 165 14.98 -8.88 6.55
N VAL A 166 14.33 -9.09 7.70
CA VAL A 166 14.75 -8.51 8.98
C VAL A 166 15.98 -9.25 9.53
N GLN A 167 16.12 -10.55 9.24
CA GLN A 167 17.28 -11.36 9.60
C GLN A 167 18.48 -11.12 8.69
N ALA A 168 18.28 -10.75 7.42
CA ALA A 168 19.37 -10.39 6.51
C ALA A 168 20.07 -9.05 6.84
N ILE A 169 19.57 -8.33 7.84
CA ILE A 169 20.16 -7.12 8.43
C ILE A 169 20.88 -7.44 9.77
N GLN A 170 20.76 -8.69 10.27
CA GLN A 170 21.55 -9.22 11.40
C GLN A 170 22.83 -9.87 10.89
#